data_AF-A0A921QTR6-F1
#
_entry.id   AF-A0A921QTR6-F1
#
_cell.length_a   1.000
_cell.length_b   1.000
_cell.length_c   1.000
_cell.angle_alpha   90.00
_cell.angle_beta   90.00
_cell.angle_gamma   90.00
#
_symmetry.space_group_name_H-M   'P 1'
#
loop_
_entity.id
_entity.type
_entity.pdbx_description
1 polymer ?
#
loop_
_entity_poly.entity_id
_entity_poly.type
_entity_poly.pdbx_seq_one_letter_code
_entity_poly.pdbx_strand_id
1 'polypeptide(L)'
;MSSLVLRFNLLRNKIRTSCPVRFLKQHAGFSSGKLLQPKSYEKRNFATNLTGAVSWHKTDPGYCVPSIPPLWLRKTSGHDQPGTFLVFDLETTGFFHVDNRIVEFALRDLSGGKDCTFQTLINPERDVPIYASELNNITTELVCRPDVPRFSDVLPILLAYVRSRQAPGKPVLWIAHNAKGFDVPFLNQEFDRCSAQVPSDWLFVDSLRLARKLKKIDGKKNLVNLVALGERYGLSSEGPSHRAMPDVEALCNILPKITLDLKLTCDDLMNEAMRFSDVRKAS
;
A
#
# COMPACT_ATOMS: atom_id res chain seq x y z
N MET A 1 17.30 5.59 -2.59
CA MET A 1 16.26 6.32 -3.36
C MET A 1 16.14 5.86 -4.80
N SER A 2 17.22 5.78 -5.61
CA SER A 2 17.20 5.11 -6.94
C SER A 2 16.64 3.66 -6.87
N SER A 3 16.88 2.97 -5.75
CA SER A 3 16.35 1.63 -5.46
C SER A 3 14.81 1.49 -5.49
N LEU A 4 14.03 2.51 -5.12
CA LEU A 4 12.56 2.39 -5.07
C LEU A 4 11.94 2.36 -6.46
N VAL A 5 12.29 3.35 -7.28
CA VAL A 5 11.88 3.41 -8.68
C VAL A 5 12.43 2.21 -9.46
N LEU A 6 13.64 1.76 -9.14
CA LEU A 6 14.21 0.54 -9.71
C LEU A 6 13.38 -0.70 -9.34
N ARG A 7 12.98 -0.88 -8.07
CA ARG A 7 12.13 -2.01 -7.64
C ARG A 7 10.76 -1.98 -8.32
N PHE A 8 10.12 -0.82 -8.40
CA PHE A 8 8.87 -0.66 -9.15
C PHE A 8 9.05 -1.02 -10.62
N ASN A 9 10.11 -0.53 -11.28
CA ASN A 9 10.38 -0.84 -12.68
C ASN A 9 10.68 -2.32 -12.92
N LEU A 10 11.41 -2.98 -12.01
CA LEU A 10 11.64 -4.43 -12.06
C LEU A 10 10.32 -5.19 -11.92
N LEU A 11 9.49 -4.82 -10.96
CA LEU A 11 8.18 -5.44 -10.75
C LEU A 11 7.25 -5.21 -11.95
N ARG A 12 7.21 -3.99 -12.48
CA ARG A 12 6.49 -3.62 -13.71
C ARG A 12 6.93 -4.46 -14.89
N ASN A 13 8.23 -4.58 -15.12
CA ASN A 13 8.76 -5.36 -16.25
C ASN A 13 8.39 -6.84 -16.10
N LYS A 14 8.47 -7.39 -14.89
CA LYS A 14 8.03 -8.76 -14.59
C LYS A 14 6.53 -8.97 -14.80
N ILE A 15 5.69 -8.03 -14.39
CA ILE A 15 4.23 -8.09 -14.59
C ILE A 15 3.90 -7.98 -16.09
N ARG A 16 4.59 -7.12 -16.84
CA ARG A 16 4.39 -6.97 -18.29
C ARG A 16 4.77 -8.23 -19.07
N THR A 17 5.81 -8.95 -18.65
CA THR A 17 6.20 -10.20 -19.30
C THR A 17 5.29 -11.36 -18.94
N SER A 18 4.69 -11.36 -17.74
CA SER A 18 3.77 -12.41 -17.30
C SER A 18 2.30 -12.18 -17.66
N CYS A 19 1.89 -10.93 -17.94
CA CYS A 19 0.50 -10.55 -18.22
C CYS A 19 0.42 -9.61 -19.45
N PRO A 20 0.01 -10.11 -20.64
CA PRO A 20 0.00 -9.32 -21.88
C PRO A 20 -0.92 -8.10 -21.79
N VAL A 21 -0.52 -6.99 -22.41
CA VAL A 21 -1.20 -5.67 -22.40
C VAL A 21 -2.69 -5.72 -22.82
N ARG A 22 -3.11 -6.74 -23.57
CA ARG A 22 -4.53 -6.95 -23.97
C ARG A 22 -5.44 -7.25 -22.76
N PHE A 23 -4.89 -7.85 -21.70
CA PHE A 23 -5.59 -8.19 -20.45
C PHE A 23 -5.89 -6.96 -19.56
N LEU A 24 -5.06 -5.91 -19.64
CA LEU A 24 -5.24 -4.67 -18.88
C LEU A 24 -6.43 -3.82 -19.35
N LYS A 25 -6.81 -3.94 -20.64
CA LYS A 25 -7.89 -3.14 -21.24
C LYS A 25 -9.31 -3.64 -20.93
N GLN A 26 -9.51 -4.94 -20.77
CA GLN A 26 -10.86 -5.52 -20.65
C GLN A 26 -11.43 -5.49 -19.21
N HIS A 27 -10.58 -5.38 -18.18
CA HIS A 27 -11.00 -5.66 -16.80
C HIS A 27 -10.84 -4.49 -15.82
N ALA A 28 -10.32 -3.34 -16.26
CA ALA A 28 -10.18 -2.15 -15.40
C ALA A 28 -11.44 -1.26 -15.36
N GLY A 29 -12.59 -1.74 -15.86
CA GLY A 29 -13.86 -1.01 -15.77
C GLY A 29 -13.87 0.35 -16.50
N PHE A 30 -12.89 0.61 -17.38
CA PHE A 30 -12.86 1.82 -18.19
C PHE A 30 -14.13 1.89 -19.04
N SER A 31 -14.99 2.87 -18.78
CA SER A 31 -16.17 3.12 -19.61
C SER A 31 -15.72 3.46 -21.04
N SER A 32 -16.48 3.02 -22.03
CA SER A 32 -16.21 3.24 -23.47
C SER A 32 -16.31 4.72 -23.90
N GLY A 33 -16.57 5.66 -22.98
CA GLY A 33 -16.64 7.09 -23.24
C GLY A 33 -15.30 7.80 -23.02
N LYS A 34 -14.66 8.22 -24.12
CA LYS A 34 -13.40 8.98 -24.16
C LYS A 34 -12.23 8.26 -23.48
N LEU A 35 -11.79 7.17 -24.11
CA LEU A 35 -10.36 6.85 -24.12
C LEU A 35 -9.61 8.17 -24.39
N LEU A 36 -8.69 8.56 -23.52
CA LEU A 36 -7.62 9.48 -23.92
C LEU A 36 -7.09 8.90 -25.24
N GLN A 37 -7.31 9.61 -26.34
CA GLN A 37 -6.62 9.27 -27.57
C GLN A 37 -5.14 9.21 -27.20
N PRO A 38 -4.38 8.21 -27.68
CA PRO A 38 -2.95 8.13 -27.46
C PRO A 38 -2.25 9.25 -28.24
N LYS A 39 -2.47 10.50 -27.83
CA LYS A 39 -1.64 11.65 -28.13
C LYS A 39 -0.89 11.88 -26.83
N SER A 40 0.40 11.55 -26.86
CA SER A 40 1.38 11.55 -25.76
C SER A 40 1.43 10.32 -24.83
N TYR A 41 1.12 9.11 -25.31
CA TYR A 41 2.00 7.98 -24.96
C TYR A 41 3.25 8.14 -25.84
N GLU A 42 4.04 9.19 -25.59
CA GLU A 42 5.43 9.14 -25.99
C GLU A 42 5.93 7.81 -25.44
N LYS A 43 6.54 7.02 -26.30
CA LYS A 43 7.42 5.94 -25.86
C LYS A 43 8.49 6.62 -25.00
N ARG A 44 8.22 6.85 -23.72
CA ARG A 44 9.24 6.97 -22.70
C ARG A 44 9.81 5.57 -22.61
N ASN A 45 10.71 5.28 -23.55
CA ASN A 45 11.66 4.20 -23.45
C ASN A 45 12.45 4.53 -22.18
N PHE A 46 12.06 3.93 -21.06
CA PHE A 46 12.88 3.91 -19.87
C PHE A 46 14.07 3.02 -20.20
N ALA A 47 15.05 3.58 -20.91
CA ALA A 47 16.30 2.93 -21.21
C ALA A 47 17.05 2.73 -19.90
N THR A 48 16.93 1.55 -19.31
CA THR A 48 17.88 1.11 -18.29
C THR A 48 19.18 0.80 -19.01
N ASN A 49 20.09 1.79 -19.07
CA ASN A 49 21.49 1.51 -19.36
C ASN A 49 22.05 0.70 -18.18
N LEU A 50 21.91 -0.62 -18.25
CA LEU A 50 22.56 -1.57 -17.36
C LEU A 50 24.02 -1.73 -17.82
N THR A 51 24.88 -0.80 -17.42
CA THR A 51 26.32 -1.04 -17.37
C THR A 51 26.73 -1.13 -15.91
N GLY A 52 26.76 -2.35 -15.40
CA GLY A 52 27.16 -2.62 -14.02
C GLY A 52 26.57 -3.93 -13.53
N ALA A 53 27.25 -5.03 -13.81
CA ALA A 53 27.04 -6.27 -13.09
C ALA A 53 27.37 -6.02 -11.61
N VAL A 54 26.36 -5.87 -10.76
CA VAL A 54 26.55 -5.80 -9.31
C VAL A 54 26.23 -7.16 -8.71
N SER A 55 27.30 -7.82 -8.29
CA SER A 55 27.36 -9.04 -7.48
C SER A 55 26.40 -8.97 -6.28
N TRP A 56 25.59 -10.01 -6.12
CA TRP A 56 24.78 -10.24 -4.92
C TRP A 56 25.69 -10.75 -3.79
N HIS A 57 26.16 -9.85 -2.93
CA HIS A 57 26.73 -10.28 -1.65
C HIS A 57 25.61 -10.72 -0.70
N LYS A 58 25.73 -11.97 -0.24
CA LYS A 58 24.97 -12.56 0.87
C LYS A 58 25.38 -11.90 2.19
N THR A 59 24.40 -11.35 2.90
CA THR A 59 24.32 -11.18 4.37
C THR A 59 22.83 -10.99 4.69
N ASP A 60 22.16 -11.54 5.68
CA ASP A 60 22.40 -12.62 6.65
C ASP A 60 21.01 -13.22 7.00
N PRO A 61 20.93 -14.48 7.46
CA PRO A 61 19.69 -15.12 7.89
C PRO A 61 19.44 -14.94 9.39
N GLY A 62 18.29 -14.39 9.76
CA GLY A 62 17.63 -14.71 11.03
C GLY A 62 17.58 -13.60 12.08
N TYR A 63 16.35 -13.27 12.48
CA TYR A 63 15.92 -13.34 13.89
C TYR A 63 14.41 -13.62 13.89
N CYS A 64 14.03 -14.86 14.20
CA CYS A 64 12.66 -15.22 14.53
C CYS A 64 12.43 -14.92 16.01
N VAL A 65 11.54 -13.98 16.33
CA VAL A 65 10.99 -13.87 17.69
C VAL A 65 9.90 -14.95 17.82
N PRO A 66 9.98 -15.89 18.79
CA PRO A 66 8.94 -16.88 19.00
C PRO A 66 7.78 -16.22 19.74
N SER A 67 6.85 -15.63 18.99
CA SER A 67 5.50 -15.35 19.46
C SER A 67 4.53 -15.98 18.48
N ILE A 68 3.57 -16.76 18.99
CA ILE A 68 2.56 -17.48 18.21
C ILE A 68 2.04 -16.53 17.11
N PRO A 69 2.23 -16.84 15.81
CA PRO A 69 1.72 -15.99 14.77
C PRO A 69 0.19 -15.88 14.92
N PRO A 70 -0.40 -14.69 14.68
CA PRO A 70 -1.84 -14.55 14.56
C PRO A 70 -2.40 -15.62 13.64
N LEU A 71 -3.66 -16.02 13.85
CA LEU A 71 -4.26 -17.17 13.19
C LEU A 71 -4.15 -17.12 11.65
N TRP A 72 -4.13 -15.93 11.03
CA TRP A 72 -3.93 -15.72 9.59
C TRP A 72 -2.48 -15.74 9.09
N LEU A 73 -1.48 -15.60 9.97
CA LEU A 73 -0.06 -15.83 9.63
C LEU A 73 0.33 -17.31 9.75
N ARG A 74 -0.56 -18.17 10.28
CA ARG A 74 -0.37 -19.62 10.15
C ARG A 74 -0.52 -19.94 8.67
N LYS A 75 0.53 -20.49 8.06
CA LYS A 75 0.48 -21.08 6.72
C LYS A 75 -0.59 -22.18 6.73
N THR A 76 -1.81 -21.81 6.45
CA THR A 76 -2.81 -22.75 5.99
C THR A 76 -2.51 -23.04 4.52
N SER A 77 -2.75 -24.27 4.07
CA SER A 77 -2.74 -24.60 2.65
C SER A 77 -3.65 -23.60 1.91
N GLY A 78 -3.33 -23.27 0.65
CA GLY A 78 -3.96 -22.16 -0.09
C GLY A 78 -5.49 -22.18 -0.23
N HIS A 79 -6.17 -23.22 0.26
CA HIS A 79 -7.63 -23.34 0.32
C HIS A 79 -8.27 -22.75 1.59
N ASP A 80 -7.50 -22.55 2.67
CA ASP A 80 -8.02 -22.16 3.99
C ASP A 80 -7.77 -20.68 4.36
N GLN A 81 -7.18 -19.89 3.45
CA GLN A 81 -6.99 -18.45 3.68
C GLN A 81 -8.33 -17.71 3.48
N PRO A 82 -8.79 -16.90 4.47
CA PRO A 82 -10.06 -16.18 4.35
C PRO A 82 -10.03 -15.06 3.31
N GLY A 83 -8.83 -14.57 2.97
CA GLY A 83 -8.60 -13.52 1.97
C GLY A 83 -7.11 -13.20 1.83
N THR A 84 -6.79 -12.25 0.96
CA THR A 84 -5.43 -11.70 0.82
C THR A 84 -5.32 -10.43 1.65
N PHE A 85 -4.32 -10.33 2.52
CA PHE A 85 -4.17 -9.19 3.45
C PHE A 85 -3.00 -8.31 3.01
N LEU A 86 -3.30 -7.07 2.64
CA LEU A 86 -2.33 -6.08 2.19
C LEU A 86 -2.29 -4.94 3.21
N VAL A 87 -1.16 -4.74 3.86
CA VAL A 87 -0.91 -3.55 4.67
C VAL A 87 -0.38 -2.46 3.75
N PHE A 88 -0.90 -1.25 3.81
CA PHE A 88 -0.49 -0.16 2.92
C PHE A 88 -0.47 1.19 3.65
N ASP A 89 0.25 2.14 3.08
CA ASP A 89 0.38 3.51 3.58
C ASP A 89 0.72 4.45 2.42
N LEU A 90 0.34 5.73 2.56
CA LEU A 90 0.49 6.77 1.54
C LEU A 90 1.17 8.02 2.11
N GLU A 91 2.10 8.58 1.33
CA GLU A 91 2.53 9.98 1.52
C GLU A 91 1.84 10.87 0.49
N THR A 92 1.51 12.09 0.88
CA THR A 92 0.69 13.00 0.05
C THR A 92 1.20 14.44 0.05
N THR A 93 0.71 15.26 -0.88
CA THR A 93 1.03 16.69 -0.96
C THR A 93 0.34 17.55 0.12
N GLY A 94 -0.52 16.97 0.95
CA GLY A 94 -1.28 17.69 1.97
C GLY A 94 -2.40 16.85 2.58
N PHE A 95 -3.18 17.41 3.51
CA PHE A 95 -4.04 16.60 4.37
C PHE A 95 -5.37 16.16 3.74
N PHE A 96 -5.97 16.97 2.85
CA PHE A 96 -7.29 16.72 2.28
C PHE A 96 -7.22 16.20 0.85
N HIS A 97 -7.78 15.02 0.59
CA HIS A 97 -7.71 14.30 -0.69
C HIS A 97 -8.29 15.05 -1.90
N VAL A 98 -9.29 15.91 -1.69
CA VAL A 98 -9.94 16.69 -2.76
C VAL A 98 -8.90 17.53 -3.52
N ASP A 99 -8.08 18.27 -2.78
CA ASP A 99 -7.11 19.22 -3.33
C ASP A 99 -5.67 18.70 -3.32
N ASN A 100 -5.41 17.47 -2.87
CA ASN A 100 -4.06 16.91 -2.74
C ASN A 100 -3.90 15.59 -3.50
N ARG A 101 -2.64 15.21 -3.69
CA ARG A 101 -2.21 14.08 -4.51
C ARG A 101 -1.29 13.15 -3.72
N ILE A 102 -1.25 11.88 -4.11
CA ILE A 102 -0.30 10.90 -3.56
C ILE A 102 1.09 11.15 -4.15
N VAL A 103 2.14 11.12 -3.32
CA VAL A 103 3.55 11.27 -3.69
C VAL A 103 4.41 10.04 -3.38
N GLU A 104 3.97 9.17 -2.48
CA GLU A 104 4.55 7.84 -2.26
C GLU A 104 3.43 6.85 -1.98
N PHE A 105 3.59 5.63 -2.47
CA PHE A 105 2.69 4.51 -2.19
C PHE A 105 3.52 3.32 -1.75
N ALA A 106 3.17 2.70 -0.63
CA ALA A 106 3.76 1.45 -0.16
C ALA A 106 2.68 0.43 0.19
N LEU A 107 2.94 -0.84 -0.10
CA LEU A 107 2.16 -1.97 0.40
C LEU A 107 3.03 -3.18 0.70
N ARG A 108 2.57 -4.02 1.62
CA ARG A 108 3.11 -5.34 1.93
C ARG A 108 2.00 -6.38 2.03
N ASP A 109 2.14 -7.46 1.28
CA ASP A 109 1.32 -8.67 1.38
C ASP A 109 1.79 -9.52 2.57
N LEU A 110 0.88 -9.76 3.52
CA LEU A 110 1.15 -10.54 4.72
C LEU A 110 1.31 -12.03 4.46
N SER A 111 0.93 -12.55 3.28
CA SER A 111 1.25 -13.93 2.88
C SER A 111 2.77 -14.14 2.69
N GLY A 112 3.53 -13.05 2.54
CA GLY A 112 4.97 -13.09 2.34
C GLY A 112 5.39 -13.68 0.98
N GLY A 113 6.61 -14.21 0.92
CA GLY A 113 7.19 -14.74 -0.32
C GLY A 113 7.87 -13.67 -1.20
N LYS A 114 8.31 -14.09 -2.39
CA LYS A 114 8.99 -13.18 -3.33
C LYS A 114 8.03 -12.09 -3.80
N ASP A 115 8.53 -10.87 -3.90
CA ASP A 115 7.78 -9.68 -4.32
C ASP A 115 6.53 -9.41 -3.44
N CYS A 116 6.60 -9.72 -2.14
CA CYS A 116 5.54 -9.43 -1.18
C CYS A 116 5.42 -7.93 -0.83
N THR A 117 6.25 -7.07 -1.41
CA THR A 117 6.17 -5.62 -1.24
C THR A 117 6.02 -4.92 -2.58
N PHE A 118 5.32 -3.79 -2.56
CA PHE A 118 5.21 -2.85 -3.66
C PHE A 118 5.48 -1.47 -3.09
N GLN A 119 6.41 -0.72 -3.65
CA GLN A 119 6.68 0.65 -3.23
C GLN A 119 7.10 1.48 -4.42
N THR A 120 6.58 2.71 -4.52
CA THR A 120 6.98 3.66 -5.54
C THR A 120 6.76 5.09 -5.08
N LEU A 121 7.63 6.00 -5.55
CA LEU A 121 7.29 7.41 -5.61
C LEU A 121 6.26 7.63 -6.73
N ILE A 122 5.48 8.69 -6.61
CA ILE A 122 4.45 9.07 -7.57
C ILE A 122 4.62 10.55 -7.89
N ASN A 123 4.67 10.87 -9.17
CA ASN A 123 4.63 12.24 -9.65
C ASN A 123 3.18 12.75 -9.49
N PRO A 124 2.93 13.73 -8.61
CA PRO A 124 1.59 14.22 -8.32
C PRO A 124 1.07 15.19 -9.40
N GLU A 125 1.87 15.47 -10.43
CA GLU A 125 1.59 16.45 -11.49
C GLU A 125 1.36 17.87 -10.94
N ARG A 126 2.06 18.20 -9.86
CA ARG A 126 2.06 19.49 -9.16
C ARG A 126 3.27 19.60 -8.25
N ASP A 127 3.47 20.77 -7.67
CA ASP A 127 4.48 20.97 -6.64
C ASP A 127 4.08 20.31 -5.32
N VAL A 128 5.06 19.77 -4.62
CA VAL A 128 4.94 19.30 -3.24
C VAL A 128 5.17 20.50 -2.31
N PRO A 129 4.18 20.93 -1.52
CA PRO A 129 4.35 22.03 -0.58
C PRO A 129 5.44 21.77 0.45
N ILE A 130 6.12 22.84 0.90
CA ILE A 130 7.22 22.77 1.88
C ILE A 130 6.81 22.00 3.13
N TYR A 131 5.64 22.30 3.71
CA TYR A 131 5.16 21.61 4.92
C TYR A 131 5.01 20.09 4.73
N ALA A 132 4.62 19.63 3.53
CA ALA A 132 4.51 18.20 3.24
C ALA A 132 5.91 17.59 3.08
N SER A 133 6.80 18.27 2.36
CA SER A 133 8.18 17.85 2.18
C SER A 133 8.99 17.83 3.49
N GLU A 134 8.71 18.72 4.44
CA GLU A 134 9.35 18.72 5.77
C GLU A 134 8.91 17.53 6.61
N LEU A 135 7.67 17.05 6.41
CA LEU A 135 7.16 15.86 7.09
C LEU A 135 7.76 14.60 6.49
N ASN A 136 7.60 14.39 5.18
CA ASN A 136 7.91 13.10 4.54
C ASN A 136 9.24 13.05 3.79
N ASN A 137 9.98 14.16 3.75
CA ASN A 137 11.26 14.28 3.04
C ASN A 137 11.16 14.00 1.52
N ILE A 138 10.00 14.26 0.92
CA ILE A 138 9.76 14.11 -0.53
C ILE A 138 9.58 15.50 -1.15
N THR A 139 10.57 15.93 -1.94
CA THR A 139 10.53 17.24 -2.61
C THR A 139 9.88 17.17 -3.99
N THR A 140 9.47 18.32 -4.53
CA THR A 140 9.00 18.46 -5.92
C THR A 140 10.04 17.94 -6.91
N GLU A 141 11.32 18.28 -6.74
CA GLU A 141 12.40 17.85 -7.63
C GLU A 141 12.54 16.33 -7.65
N LEU A 142 12.30 15.68 -6.50
CA LEU A 142 12.35 14.23 -6.39
C LEU A 142 11.24 13.56 -7.18
N VAL A 143 9.98 14.00 -7.03
CA VAL A 143 8.82 13.39 -7.70
C VAL A 143 8.68 13.79 -9.16
N CYS A 144 9.33 14.88 -9.59
CA CYS A 144 9.39 15.32 -10.98
C CYS A 144 10.51 14.65 -11.80
N ARG A 145 11.31 13.75 -11.21
CA ARG A 145 12.34 13.02 -11.96
C ARG A 145 11.70 12.17 -13.09
N PRO A 146 12.37 12.03 -14.25
CA PRO A 146 11.78 11.36 -15.41
C PRO A 146 11.35 9.91 -15.18
N ASP A 147 12.00 9.22 -14.24
CA ASP A 147 11.77 7.82 -13.88
C ASP A 147 10.63 7.62 -12.87
N VAL A 148 10.13 8.69 -12.25
CA VAL A 148 9.01 8.64 -11.30
C VAL A 148 7.68 8.59 -12.08
N PRO A 149 6.87 7.53 -11.90
CA PRO A 149 5.62 7.37 -12.62
C PRO A 149 4.53 8.32 -12.12
N ARG A 150 3.56 8.65 -12.97
CA ARG A 150 2.30 9.27 -12.52
C ARG A 150 1.38 8.19 -11.94
N PHE A 151 0.37 8.58 -11.18
CA PHE A 151 -0.58 7.59 -10.65
C PHE A 151 -1.26 6.77 -11.75
N SER A 152 -1.57 7.38 -12.90
CA SER A 152 -2.13 6.70 -14.06
C SER A 152 -1.22 5.62 -14.66
N ASP A 153 0.10 5.74 -14.48
CA ASP A 153 1.07 4.70 -14.84
C ASP A 153 1.14 3.59 -13.77
N VAL A 154 0.96 3.94 -12.49
CA VAL A 154 1.02 3.03 -11.33
C VAL A 154 -0.21 2.13 -11.27
N LEU A 155 -1.40 2.70 -11.45
CA LEU A 155 -2.70 2.03 -11.29
C LEU A 155 -2.80 0.66 -12.01
N PRO A 156 -2.52 0.53 -13.32
CA PRO A 156 -2.61 -0.76 -14.01
C PRO A 156 -1.65 -1.81 -13.44
N ILE A 157 -0.48 -1.39 -12.95
CA ILE A 157 0.53 -2.28 -12.37
C ILE A 157 0.10 -2.70 -10.97
N LEU A 158 -0.47 -1.78 -10.19
CA LEU A 158 -1.05 -2.06 -8.87
C LEU A 158 -2.19 -3.09 -8.98
N LEU A 159 -3.13 -2.89 -9.90
CA LEU A 159 -4.24 -3.84 -10.12
C LEU A 159 -3.74 -5.23 -10.51
N ALA A 160 -2.76 -5.29 -11.42
CA ALA A 160 -2.17 -6.56 -11.84
C ALA A 160 -1.39 -7.25 -10.71
N TYR A 161 -0.67 -6.47 -9.90
CA TYR A 161 0.01 -6.97 -8.70
C TYR A 161 -1.01 -7.59 -7.75
N VAL A 162 -2.02 -6.83 -7.32
CA VAL A 162 -3.04 -7.29 -6.35
C VAL A 162 -3.75 -8.55 -6.85
N ARG A 163 -4.15 -8.58 -8.13
CA ARG A 163 -4.77 -9.76 -8.74
C ARG A 163 -3.86 -10.99 -8.72
N SER A 164 -2.56 -10.83 -8.89
CA SER A 164 -1.60 -11.94 -8.82
C SER A 164 -1.42 -12.49 -7.39
N ARG A 165 -1.74 -11.69 -6.37
CA ARG A 165 -1.67 -12.05 -4.95
C ARG A 165 -3.02 -12.54 -4.40
N GLN A 166 -4.10 -12.17 -5.06
CA GLN A 166 -5.46 -12.44 -4.61
C GLN A 166 -5.77 -13.94 -4.64
N ALA A 167 -6.21 -14.47 -3.50
CA ALA A 167 -6.71 -15.84 -3.42
C ALA A 167 -7.99 -16.00 -4.27
N PRO A 168 -8.12 -17.06 -5.10
CA PRO A 168 -9.27 -17.23 -5.99
C PRO A 168 -10.61 -17.23 -5.24
N GLY A 169 -11.54 -16.38 -5.69
CA GLY A 169 -12.88 -16.27 -5.10
C GLY A 169 -12.90 -15.68 -3.69
N LYS A 170 -11.80 -15.09 -3.21
CA LYS A 170 -11.70 -14.46 -1.90
C LYS A 170 -11.44 -12.95 -2.03
N PRO A 171 -11.88 -12.14 -1.05
CA PRO A 171 -11.65 -10.71 -1.06
C PRO A 171 -10.18 -10.34 -0.76
N VAL A 172 -9.84 -9.09 -1.06
CA VAL A 172 -8.56 -8.48 -0.67
C VAL A 172 -8.82 -7.48 0.45
N LEU A 173 -8.14 -7.63 1.58
CA LEU A 173 -8.25 -6.76 2.74
C LEU A 173 -7.07 -5.80 2.75
N TRP A 174 -7.36 -4.52 2.56
CA TRP A 174 -6.42 -3.42 2.63
C TRP A 174 -6.44 -2.83 4.04
N ILE A 175 -5.30 -2.87 4.72
CA ILE A 175 -5.16 -2.44 6.11
C ILE A 175 -4.23 -1.24 6.16
N ALA A 176 -4.71 -0.11 6.67
CA ALA A 176 -3.89 1.07 6.94
C ALA A 176 -4.19 1.61 8.34
N HIS A 177 -3.36 2.52 8.83
CA HIS A 177 -3.57 3.20 10.10
C HIS A 177 -4.18 4.57 9.86
N ASN A 178 -5.43 4.78 10.30
CA ASN A 178 -6.28 5.91 9.87
C ASN A 178 -6.80 5.77 8.44
N ALA A 179 -6.97 4.53 7.96
CA ALA A 179 -7.38 4.21 6.59
C ALA A 179 -8.64 4.99 6.15
N LYS A 180 -9.67 5.02 7.02
CA LYS A 180 -10.94 5.67 6.70
C LYS A 180 -10.83 7.19 6.61
N GLY A 181 -9.99 7.78 7.46
CA GLY A 181 -9.82 9.23 7.56
C GLY A 181 -8.84 9.80 6.55
N PHE A 182 -7.97 8.97 5.97
CA PHE A 182 -6.84 9.45 5.16
C PHE A 182 -6.62 8.61 3.91
N ASP A 183 -6.06 7.40 4.02
CA ASP A 183 -5.54 6.66 2.86
C ASP A 183 -6.60 6.29 1.83
N VAL A 184 -7.76 5.82 2.31
CA VAL A 184 -8.84 5.32 1.44
C VAL A 184 -9.46 6.44 0.60
N PRO A 185 -9.79 7.62 1.17
CA PRO A 185 -10.18 8.79 0.37
C PRO A 185 -9.16 9.22 -0.69
N PHE A 186 -7.86 9.23 -0.37
CA PHE A 186 -6.80 9.56 -1.33
C PHE A 186 -6.73 8.55 -2.47
N LEU A 187 -6.72 7.25 -2.13
CA LEU A 187 -6.69 6.18 -3.11
C LEU A 187 -7.89 6.28 -4.06
N ASN A 188 -9.08 6.53 -3.52
CA ASN A 188 -10.26 6.73 -4.35
C ASN A 188 -10.14 7.88 -5.32
N GLN A 189 -9.70 9.02 -4.82
CA GLN A 189 -9.63 10.22 -5.65
C GLN A 189 -8.66 10.00 -6.82
N GLU A 190 -7.58 9.24 -6.61
CA GLU A 190 -6.70 8.84 -7.70
C GLU A 190 -7.32 7.83 -8.68
N PHE A 191 -8.14 6.88 -8.20
CA PHE A 191 -8.93 6.00 -9.07
C PHE A 191 -9.93 6.80 -9.92
N ASP A 192 -10.67 7.73 -9.30
CA ASP A 192 -11.63 8.61 -9.97
C ASP A 192 -10.93 9.52 -11.01
N ARG A 193 -9.77 10.11 -10.67
CA ARG A 193 -8.93 10.88 -11.59
C ARG A 193 -8.46 10.04 -12.80
N CYS A 194 -8.27 8.74 -12.60
CA CYS A 194 -7.95 7.79 -13.66
C CYS A 194 -9.18 7.25 -14.40
N SER A 195 -10.41 7.69 -14.07
CA SER A 195 -11.65 7.14 -14.62
C SER A 195 -11.78 5.61 -14.42
N ALA A 196 -11.28 5.13 -13.29
CA ALA A 196 -11.29 3.72 -12.90
C ALA A 196 -12.11 3.52 -11.62
N GLN A 197 -12.62 2.31 -11.42
CA GLN A 197 -13.35 1.96 -10.20
C GLN A 197 -12.49 1.07 -9.30
N VAL A 198 -12.55 1.33 -7.99
CA VAL A 198 -11.98 0.43 -6.99
C VAL A 198 -12.71 -0.92 -7.09
N PRO A 199 -12.00 -2.06 -7.20
CA PRO A 199 -12.63 -3.37 -7.28
C PRO A 199 -13.59 -3.63 -6.10
N SER A 200 -14.75 -4.19 -6.40
CA SER A 200 -15.84 -4.37 -5.41
C SER A 200 -15.51 -5.37 -4.30
N ASP A 201 -14.53 -6.23 -4.53
CA ASP A 201 -14.01 -7.24 -3.60
C ASP A 201 -12.82 -6.73 -2.77
N TRP A 202 -12.47 -5.45 -2.89
CA TRP A 202 -11.53 -4.79 -1.97
C TRP A 202 -12.29 -4.29 -0.74
N LEU A 203 -11.83 -4.74 0.41
CA LEU A 203 -12.33 -4.37 1.73
C LEU A 203 -11.24 -3.62 2.48
N PHE A 204 -11.60 -2.62 3.27
CA PHE A 204 -10.64 -1.75 3.95
C PHE A 204 -10.80 -1.86 5.46
N VAL A 205 -9.69 -2.05 6.17
CA VAL A 205 -9.64 -2.12 7.64
C VAL A 205 -8.83 -0.94 8.16
N ASP A 206 -9.42 -0.22 9.11
CA ASP A 206 -8.75 0.89 9.79
C ASP A 206 -8.19 0.44 11.15
N SER A 207 -6.89 0.22 11.21
CA SER A 207 -6.22 -0.22 12.43
C SER A 207 -6.26 0.80 13.57
N LEU A 208 -6.48 2.09 13.28
CA LEU A 208 -6.67 3.13 14.29
C LEU A 208 -7.94 2.87 15.12
N ARG A 209 -9.00 2.30 14.50
CA ARG A 209 -10.21 1.90 15.23
C ARG A 209 -9.92 0.76 16.19
N LEU A 210 -9.10 -0.21 15.78
CA LEU A 210 -8.65 -1.30 16.65
C LEU A 210 -7.81 -0.76 17.83
N ALA A 211 -6.86 0.12 17.55
CA ALA A 211 -6.05 0.80 18.58
C ALA A 211 -6.91 1.58 19.59
N ARG A 212 -7.96 2.26 19.12
CA ARG A 212 -8.93 2.97 20.00
C ARG A 212 -9.74 2.00 20.86
N LYS A 213 -10.13 0.83 20.35
CA LYS A 213 -10.80 -0.21 21.16
C LYS A 213 -9.87 -0.73 22.25
N LEU A 214 -8.62 -1.02 21.89
CA LEU A 214 -7.60 -1.48 22.84
C LEU A 214 -7.39 -0.46 23.96
N LYS A 215 -7.24 0.83 23.60
CA LYS A 215 -7.14 1.93 24.57
C LYS A 215 -8.29 1.96 25.59
N LYS A 216 -9.53 1.72 25.15
CA LYS A 216 -10.70 1.68 26.04
C LYS A 216 -10.62 0.54 27.05
N ILE A 217 -10.07 -0.60 26.65
CA ILE A 217 -9.89 -1.77 27.52
C ILE A 217 -8.77 -1.53 28.54
N ASP A 218 -7.66 -0.95 28.10
CA ASP A 218 -6.50 -0.74 28.98
C ASP A 218 -6.69 0.38 30.01
N GLY A 219 -7.64 1.30 29.78
CA GLY A 219 -7.83 2.50 30.61
C GLY A 219 -6.66 3.50 30.58
N LYS A 220 -5.65 3.27 29.73
CA LYS A 220 -4.43 4.09 29.64
C LYS A 220 -4.62 5.31 28.74
N LYS A 221 -3.92 6.40 29.06
CA LYS A 221 -3.91 7.63 28.25
C LYS A 221 -3.09 7.53 26.96
N ASN A 222 -2.43 6.40 26.70
CA ASN A 222 -1.51 6.23 25.58
C ASN A 222 -2.07 6.74 24.26
N LEU A 223 -1.19 7.34 23.46
CA LEU A 223 -1.50 7.77 22.09
C LEU A 223 -1.75 6.53 21.24
N VAL A 224 -2.64 6.66 20.26
CA VAL A 224 -3.08 5.56 19.39
C VAL A 224 -2.38 5.57 18.04
N ASN A 225 -1.36 6.41 17.86
CA ASN A 225 -0.56 6.49 16.64
C ASN A 225 0.45 5.33 16.56
N LEU A 226 1.02 5.09 15.38
CA LEU A 226 1.96 3.98 15.14
C LEU A 226 3.17 4.02 16.06
N VAL A 227 3.75 5.19 16.33
CA VAL A 227 4.91 5.34 17.23
C VAL A 227 4.58 4.87 18.64
N ALA A 228 3.50 5.36 19.24
CA ALA A 228 3.09 5.00 20.59
C ALA A 228 2.65 3.54 20.71
N LEU A 229 2.07 2.97 19.64
CA LEU A 229 1.77 1.55 19.55
C LEU A 229 3.06 0.72 19.46
N GLY A 230 4.06 1.18 18.70
CA GLY A 230 5.38 0.58 18.63
C GLY A 230 6.05 0.54 20.01
N GLU A 231 6.11 1.69 20.70
CA GLU A 231 6.64 1.81 22.06
C GLU A 231 5.92 0.86 23.03
N ARG A 232 4.57 0.81 22.98
CA ARG A 232 3.77 -0.10 23.81
C ARG A 232 4.21 -1.55 23.66
N TYR A 233 4.57 -1.98 22.46
CA TYR A 233 4.96 -3.36 22.17
C TYR A 233 6.48 -3.59 22.18
N GLY A 234 7.28 -2.59 22.58
CA GLY A 234 8.74 -2.69 22.56
C GLY A 234 9.31 -2.86 21.16
N LEU A 235 8.63 -2.32 20.14
CA LEU A 235 9.05 -2.36 18.75
C LEU A 235 9.88 -1.11 18.46
N SER A 236 11.12 -1.31 18.02
CA SER A 236 11.97 -0.24 17.51
C SER A 236 11.52 0.12 16.09
N SER A 237 11.19 1.38 15.85
CA SER A 237 11.07 1.90 14.50
C SER A 237 12.46 2.18 13.94
N GLU A 238 12.96 1.31 13.06
CA GLU A 238 14.17 1.58 12.30
C GLU A 238 13.81 2.30 11.00
N GLY A 239 14.11 3.59 10.89
CA GLY A 239 13.91 4.37 9.68
C GLY A 239 13.46 5.81 9.92
N PRO A 240 13.50 6.67 8.89
CA PRO A 240 12.90 8.00 8.95
C PRO A 240 11.38 7.89 9.15
N SER A 241 10.84 8.59 10.14
CA SER A 241 9.40 8.80 10.32
C SER A 241 8.79 9.42 9.06
N HIS A 242 7.52 9.12 8.77
CA HIS A 242 6.78 9.63 7.60
C HIS A 242 7.38 9.19 6.26
N ARG A 243 7.59 7.88 6.16
CA ARG A 243 7.88 7.23 4.89
C ARG A 243 6.98 6.01 4.81
N ALA A 244 6.31 5.87 3.67
CA ALA A 244 5.22 4.92 3.55
C ALA A 244 5.63 3.47 3.87
N MET A 245 6.80 2.99 3.42
CA MET A 245 7.21 1.61 3.70
C MET A 245 7.62 1.36 5.16
N PRO A 246 8.44 2.21 5.81
CA PRO A 246 8.64 2.12 7.26
C PRO A 246 7.34 2.08 8.07
N ASP A 247 6.34 2.89 7.71
CA ASP A 247 5.03 2.89 8.37
C ASP A 247 4.22 1.61 8.10
N VAL A 248 4.26 1.08 6.87
CA VAL A 248 3.74 -0.25 6.53
C VAL A 248 4.40 -1.35 7.37
N GLU A 249 5.72 -1.31 7.53
CA GLU A 249 6.48 -2.31 8.30
C GLU A 249 6.17 -2.22 9.80
N ALA A 250 6.07 -1.01 10.34
CA ALA A 250 5.62 -0.77 11.71
C ALA A 250 4.22 -1.36 11.92
N LEU A 251 3.28 -1.07 11.03
CA LEU A 251 1.92 -1.60 11.12
C LEU A 251 1.87 -3.13 10.95
N CYS A 252 2.72 -3.72 10.10
CA CYS A 252 2.84 -5.18 9.97
C CYS A 252 3.25 -5.85 11.29
N ASN A 253 4.07 -5.18 12.11
CA ASN A 253 4.51 -5.68 13.41
C ASN A 253 3.48 -5.42 14.52
N ILE A 254 2.80 -4.27 14.46
CA ILE A 254 1.80 -3.83 15.44
C ILE A 254 0.48 -4.58 15.31
N LEU A 255 -0.01 -4.76 14.08
CA LEU A 255 -1.34 -5.33 13.80
C LEU A 255 -1.53 -6.71 14.48
N PRO A 256 -0.61 -7.68 14.33
CA PRO A 256 -0.63 -8.94 15.08
C PRO A 256 -0.86 -8.80 16.58
N LYS A 257 -0.20 -7.83 17.21
CA LYS A 257 -0.23 -7.61 18.66
C LYS A 257 -1.56 -7.02 19.09
N ILE A 258 -2.05 -6.00 18.39
CA ILE A 258 -3.36 -5.38 18.67
C ILE A 258 -4.46 -6.43 18.54
N THR A 259 -4.43 -7.23 17.48
CA THR A 259 -5.47 -8.23 17.27
C THR A 259 -5.42 -9.36 18.30
N LEU A 260 -4.23 -9.72 18.79
CA LEU A 260 -4.07 -10.69 19.86
C LEU A 260 -4.62 -10.15 21.19
N ASP A 261 -4.27 -8.91 21.55
CA ASP A 261 -4.76 -8.26 22.77
C ASP A 261 -6.30 -8.12 22.76
N LEU A 262 -6.87 -7.82 21.60
CA LEU A 262 -8.32 -7.74 21.37
C LEU A 262 -9.00 -9.10 21.18
N LYS A 263 -8.23 -10.20 21.11
CA LYS A 263 -8.72 -11.57 20.85
C LYS A 263 -9.55 -11.68 19.57
N LEU A 264 -9.16 -10.95 18.53
CA LEU A 264 -9.87 -10.93 17.24
C LEU A 264 -9.51 -12.13 16.38
N THR A 265 -10.53 -12.74 15.78
CA THR A 265 -10.39 -13.74 14.71
C THR A 265 -10.25 -13.07 13.33
N CYS A 266 -9.97 -13.86 12.30
CA CYS A 266 -10.01 -13.37 10.92
C CYS A 266 -11.40 -12.84 10.55
N ASP A 267 -12.46 -13.55 10.97
CA ASP A 267 -13.84 -13.17 10.69
C ASP A 267 -14.20 -11.86 11.40
N ASP A 268 -13.71 -11.65 12.62
CA ASP A 268 -13.87 -10.36 13.30
C ASP A 268 -13.19 -9.22 12.52
N LEU A 269 -11.98 -9.46 12.00
CA LEU A 269 -11.27 -8.46 11.20
C LEU A 269 -12.00 -8.17 9.88
N MET A 270 -12.60 -9.19 9.27
CA MET A 270 -13.48 -9.06 8.10
C MET A 270 -14.73 -8.24 8.41
N ASN A 271 -15.33 -8.43 9.59
CA ASN A 271 -16.50 -7.69 10.04
C ASN A 271 -16.17 -6.22 10.37
N GLU A 272 -14.93 -5.91 10.73
CA GLU A 272 -14.46 -4.53 10.88
C GLU A 272 -14.20 -3.83 9.53
N ALA A 273 -14.11 -4.61 8.45
CA ALA A 273 -13.79 -4.09 7.14
C ALA A 273 -14.98 -3.34 6.53
N MET A 274 -14.68 -2.25 5.83
CA MET A 274 -15.65 -1.44 5.11
C MET A 274 -15.42 -1.58 3.61
N ARG A 275 -16.50 -1.51 2.83
CA ARG A 275 -16.38 -1.38 1.39
C ARG A 275 -16.08 0.06 1.03
N PHE A 276 -15.51 0.23 -0.16
CA PHE A 276 -15.26 1.55 -0.70
C PHE A 276 -16.52 2.45 -0.73
N SER A 277 -17.68 1.87 -1.10
CA SER A 277 -18.99 2.56 -1.12
C SER A 277 -19.41 3.15 0.23
N ASP A 278 -18.92 2.59 1.33
CA ASP A 278 -19.35 2.95 2.68
C ASP A 278 -18.62 4.19 3.18
N VAL A 279 -17.44 4.48 2.61
CA VAL A 279 -16.66 5.69 2.90
C VAL A 279 -17.33 6.93 2.31
N ARG A 280 -17.83 6.82 1.06
CA ARG A 280 -18.52 7.93 0.36
C ARG A 280 -19.77 8.44 1.07
N LYS A 281 -20.46 7.62 1.85
CA LYS A 281 -21.68 8.01 2.58
C LYS A 281 -21.41 8.76 3.89
N ALA A 282 -20.15 8.77 4.35
CA ALA A 282 -19.73 9.37 5.61
C ALA A 282 -18.91 10.66 5.44
N SER A 283 -18.78 11.15 4.19
CA SER A 283 -18.03 12.36 3.81
C SER A 283 -18.99 13.49 3.48
#